data_AF-A0A382QA59-F1
#
_entry.id   AF-A0A382QA59-F1
#
_cell.length_a   1.000
_cell.length_b   1.000
_cell.length_c   1.000
_cell.angle_alpha   90.00
_cell.angle_beta   90.00
_cell.angle_gamma   90.00
#
_symmetry.space_group_name_H-M   'P 1'
#
loop_
_entity.id
_entity.type
_entity.pdbx_description
1 polymer ?
#
loop_
_entity_poly.entity_id
_entity_poly.type
_entity_poly.pdbx_seq_one_letter_code
_entity_poly.pdbx_strand_id
1 'polypeptide(L)'
;MEHRIVKNDEGVSPVIAVILMVAITVVLAAVLYVWAASFLEQGESAPIATFFVQEGSDGVYHVDVIKVSKQEDLAGFSFYLKDETGSTYVGGGHGFGEIAMQIVGGEEHGIDTAYNGGDEQLENRRDNVSADDGTDFPVSFNDNDRDGKLSAGDQFMVYGNGNAANGPASDNWRLDIQFDASGDIIGSAKML
;
A
#
# COMPACT_ATOMS: atom_id res chain seq x y z
N MET A 1 -40.76 44.47 -56.57
CA MET A 1 -39.85 44.91 -55.49
C MET A 1 -38.96 43.73 -55.19
N GLU A 2 -37.71 43.75 -55.64
CA GLU A 2 -36.77 42.64 -55.45
C GLU A 2 -35.81 42.98 -54.31
N HIS A 3 -35.81 42.16 -53.26
CA HIS A 3 -34.90 42.30 -52.13
C HIS A 3 -33.55 41.66 -52.50
N ARG A 4 -32.52 42.47 -52.73
CA ARG A 4 -31.13 41.98 -52.82
C ARG A 4 -30.62 41.67 -51.41
N ILE A 5 -30.25 40.41 -51.18
CA ILE A 5 -29.52 40.00 -49.97
C ILE A 5 -28.06 40.37 -50.19
N VAL A 6 -27.58 41.38 -49.46
CA VAL A 6 -26.15 41.71 -49.38
C VAL A 6 -25.53 40.73 -48.39
N LYS A 7 -24.60 39.88 -48.85
CA LYS A 7 -23.74 39.10 -47.96
C LYS A 7 -22.50 39.94 -47.64
N ASN A 8 -22.28 40.22 -46.36
CA ASN A 8 -21.06 40.83 -45.87
C ASN A 8 -20.02 39.72 -45.64
N ASP A 9 -19.05 39.60 -46.55
CA ASP A 9 -17.85 38.76 -46.39
C ASP A 9 -16.67 39.64 -45.91
N GLU A 10 -16.84 40.29 -44.75
CA GLU A 10 -15.72 40.95 -44.07
C GLU A 10 -14.89 39.87 -43.35
N GLY A 11 -13.67 39.63 -43.84
CA GLY A 11 -12.73 38.71 -43.22
C GLY A 11 -12.32 39.18 -41.83
N VAL A 12 -12.22 38.24 -40.88
CA VAL A 12 -11.70 38.51 -39.54
C VAL A 12 -10.28 39.11 -39.67
N SER A 13 -10.03 40.25 -39.03
CA SER A 13 -8.72 40.93 -39.05
C SER A 13 -7.60 39.95 -38.65
N PRO A 14 -6.42 39.97 -39.31
CA PRO A 14 -5.32 39.05 -39.01
C PRO A 14 -4.93 39.04 -37.52
N VAL A 15 -4.98 40.19 -36.85
CA VAL A 15 -4.67 40.31 -35.43
C VAL A 15 -5.75 39.67 -34.57
N ILE A 16 -7.02 39.87 -34.92
CA ILE A 16 -8.16 39.29 -34.20
C ILE A 16 -8.16 37.77 -34.36
N ALA A 17 -7.81 37.27 -35.55
CA ALA A 17 -7.68 35.84 -35.80
C ALA A 17 -6.62 35.19 -34.90
N VAL A 18 -5.46 35.84 -34.73
CA VAL A 18 -4.39 35.34 -33.86
C VAL A 18 -4.82 35.32 -32.40
N ILE A 19 -5.46 36.39 -31.91
CA ILE A 19 -5.93 36.45 -30.51
C ILE A 19 -6.94 35.34 -30.23
N LEU A 20 -7.91 35.13 -31.13
CA LEU A 20 -8.91 34.08 -30.99
C LEU A 20 -8.29 32.67 -31.01
N MET A 21 -7.34 32.43 -31.91
CA MET A 21 -6.62 31.16 -31.98
C MET A 21 -5.84 30.88 -30.69
N VAL A 22 -5.09 31.87 -30.20
CA VAL A 22 -4.33 31.73 -28.95
C VAL A 22 -5.28 31.51 -27.78
N ALA A 23 -6.39 32.25 -27.69
CA ALA A 23 -7.37 32.08 -26.63
C ALA A 23 -7.94 30.65 -26.58
N ILE A 24 -8.32 30.09 -27.74
CA ILE A 24 -8.87 28.73 -27.81
C ILE A 24 -7.81 27.69 -27.44
N THR A 25 -6.57 27.82 -27.92
CA THR A 25 -5.50 26.87 -27.61
C THR A 25 -5.15 26.85 -26.12
N VAL A 26 -5.12 28.01 -25.46
CA VAL A 26 -4.90 28.10 -24.01
C VAL A 26 -6.03 27.42 -23.24
N VAL A 27 -7.29 27.65 -23.65
CA VAL A 27 -8.45 27.00 -23.02
C VAL A 27 -8.40 25.48 -23.22
N LEU A 28 -8.12 25.01 -24.43
CA LEU A 28 -8.01 23.58 -24.72
C LEU A 28 -6.87 22.93 -23.93
N ALA A 29 -5.72 23.58 -23.84
CA ALA A 29 -4.59 23.09 -23.06
C ALA A 29 -4.93 23.01 -21.56
N ALA A 30 -5.62 24.00 -21.01
CA ALA A 30 -6.06 23.99 -19.62
C ALA A 30 -7.09 22.87 -19.34
N VAL A 31 -8.06 22.67 -20.23
CA VAL A 31 -9.05 21.59 -20.11
C VAL A 31 -8.39 20.22 -20.20
N LEU A 32 -7.46 20.04 -21.14
CA LEU A 32 -6.67 18.81 -21.27
C LEU A 32 -5.82 18.54 -20.03
N TYR A 33 -5.21 19.58 -19.44
CA TYR A 33 -4.41 19.44 -18.24
C TYR A 33 -5.27 18.96 -17.05
N VAL A 34 -6.43 19.58 -16.82
CA VAL A 34 -7.35 19.17 -15.75
C VAL A 34 -7.83 17.73 -15.97
N TRP A 35 -8.18 17.36 -17.19
CA TRP A 35 -8.60 16.00 -17.52
C TRP A 35 -7.47 14.98 -17.34
N ALA A 36 -6.26 15.29 -17.79
CA ALA A 36 -5.09 14.42 -17.63
C ALA A 36 -4.69 14.26 -16.16
N ALA A 37 -4.76 15.32 -15.36
CA ALA A 37 -4.53 15.26 -13.91
C ALA A 37 -5.53 14.31 -13.24
N SER A 38 -6.83 14.41 -13.55
CA SER A 38 -7.85 13.49 -13.02
C SER A 38 -7.70 12.04 -13.51
N PHE A 39 -7.04 11.81 -14.65
CA PHE A 39 -6.73 10.47 -15.14
C PHE A 39 -5.50 9.89 -14.44
N LEU A 40 -4.49 10.71 -14.14
CA LEU A 40 -3.32 10.30 -13.36
C LEU A 40 -3.66 10.06 -11.88
N GLU A 41 -4.70 10.71 -11.36
CA GLU A 41 -5.21 10.49 -10.00
C GLU A 41 -6.12 9.25 -9.87
N GLN A 42 -6.52 8.61 -10.97
CA GLN A 42 -7.15 7.28 -10.91
C GLN A 42 -6.06 6.23 -10.69
N GLY A 43 -5.56 6.17 -9.46
CA GLY A 43 -4.72 5.07 -8.98
C GLY A 43 -5.41 3.73 -9.19
N GLU A 44 -4.61 2.67 -9.37
CA GLU A 44 -5.13 1.31 -9.41
C GLU A 44 -6.02 1.06 -8.18
N SER A 45 -7.17 0.41 -8.40
CA SER A 45 -8.01 0.02 -7.28
C SER A 45 -7.23 -0.88 -6.34
N ALA A 46 -7.13 -0.49 -5.07
CA ALA A 46 -6.44 -1.27 -4.06
C ALA A 46 -7.01 -2.70 -4.00
N PRO A 47 -6.16 -3.72 -3.81
CA PRO A 47 -6.64 -5.07 -3.57
C PRO A 47 -7.45 -5.12 -2.28
N ILE A 48 -8.20 -6.21 -2.09
CA ILE A 48 -8.91 -6.52 -0.86
C ILE A 48 -8.39 -7.85 -0.37
N ALA A 49 -7.90 -7.88 0.87
CA ALA A 49 -7.43 -9.08 1.54
C ALA A 49 -8.44 -9.54 2.60
N THR A 50 -8.59 -10.86 2.75
CA THR A 50 -9.38 -11.49 3.81
C THR A 50 -8.46 -12.32 4.68
N PHE A 51 -8.56 -12.12 5.99
CA PHE A 51 -7.72 -12.80 6.97
C PHE A 51 -8.54 -13.74 7.86
N PHE A 52 -7.89 -14.80 8.32
CA PHE A 52 -8.36 -15.63 9.43
C PHE A 52 -7.33 -15.52 10.56
N VAL A 53 -7.80 -15.33 11.80
CA VAL A 53 -6.93 -15.15 12.96
C VAL A 53 -7.16 -16.28 13.94
N GLN A 54 -6.06 -16.87 14.41
CA GLN A 54 -6.06 -17.87 15.46
C GLN A 54 -4.92 -17.59 16.45
N GLU A 55 -5.23 -17.51 17.75
CA GLU A 55 -4.22 -17.50 18.80
C GLU A 55 -3.67 -18.91 19.06
N GLY A 56 -2.34 -19.04 19.03
CA GLY A 56 -1.62 -20.22 19.45
C GLY A 56 -1.47 -20.28 20.98
N SER A 57 -1.35 -21.49 21.54
CA SER A 57 -1.11 -21.67 22.99
C SER A 57 0.23 -21.11 23.49
N ASP A 58 1.09 -20.70 22.56
CA ASP A 58 2.40 -20.10 22.77
C ASP A 58 2.34 -18.57 22.86
N GLY A 59 1.17 -17.95 22.66
CA GLY A 59 0.96 -16.50 22.73
C GLY A 59 1.17 -15.77 21.41
N VAL A 60 1.28 -16.50 20.29
CA VAL A 60 1.40 -15.92 18.94
C VAL A 60 0.05 -15.98 18.24
N TYR A 61 -0.39 -14.87 17.66
CA TYR A 61 -1.55 -14.85 16.78
C TYR A 61 -1.13 -15.13 15.35
N HIS A 62 -1.63 -16.22 14.79
CA HIS A 62 -1.45 -16.59 13.39
C HIS A 62 -2.55 -15.94 12.55
N VAL A 63 -2.15 -15.11 11.60
CA VAL A 63 -3.03 -14.40 10.68
C VAL A 63 -2.83 -14.97 9.28
N ASP A 64 -3.70 -15.90 8.90
CA ASP A 64 -3.68 -16.53 7.58
C ASP A 64 -4.33 -15.63 6.53
N VAL A 65 -3.63 -15.43 5.41
CA VAL A 65 -4.19 -14.76 4.23
C VAL A 65 -5.06 -15.76 3.47
N ILE A 66 -6.38 -15.59 3.56
CA ILE A 66 -7.34 -16.53 2.94
C ILE A 66 -7.57 -16.21 1.47
N LYS A 67 -7.59 -14.91 1.14
CA LYS A 67 -7.87 -14.45 -0.23
C LYS A 67 -7.37 -13.04 -0.42
N VAL A 68 -6.83 -12.76 -1.61
CA VAL A 68 -6.52 -11.42 -2.10
C VAL A 68 -7.23 -11.23 -3.44
N SER A 69 -7.90 -10.09 -3.65
CA SER A 69 -8.66 -9.84 -4.89
C SER A 69 -7.78 -9.61 -6.12
N LYS A 70 -6.54 -9.16 -5.91
CA LYS A 70 -5.52 -8.91 -6.92
C LYS A 70 -4.16 -9.11 -6.25
N GLN A 71 -3.32 -9.98 -6.81
CA GLN A 71 -1.98 -10.23 -6.27
C GLN A 71 -1.02 -9.13 -6.73
N GLU A 72 -0.49 -8.39 -5.75
CA GLU A 72 0.53 -7.34 -5.95
C GLU A 72 1.81 -7.75 -5.25
N ASP A 73 2.94 -7.18 -5.68
CA ASP A 73 4.24 -7.43 -5.06
C ASP A 73 4.24 -6.96 -3.60
N LEU A 74 4.92 -7.70 -2.73
CA LEU A 74 5.00 -7.40 -1.29
C LEU A 74 5.55 -5.99 -0.99
N ALA A 75 6.33 -5.42 -1.90
CA ALA A 75 6.93 -4.09 -1.78
C ALA A 75 5.91 -2.94 -1.96
N GLY A 76 4.67 -3.24 -2.33
CA GLY A 76 3.57 -2.27 -2.39
C GLY A 76 2.68 -2.28 -1.14
N PHE A 77 3.11 -2.95 -0.07
CA PHE A 77 2.33 -3.08 1.15
C PHE A 77 3.11 -2.73 2.42
N SER A 78 2.45 -1.94 3.25
CA SER A 78 2.85 -1.65 4.62
C SER A 78 1.91 -2.30 5.63
N PHE A 79 2.43 -2.67 6.80
CA PHE A 79 1.63 -3.15 7.93
C PHE A 79 1.60 -2.13 9.07
N TYR A 80 0.54 -2.18 9.86
CA TYR A 80 0.38 -1.39 11.08
C TYR A 80 -0.25 -2.24 12.17
N LEU A 81 0.50 -2.49 13.23
CA LEU A 81 -0.02 -3.09 14.45
C LEU A 81 -0.68 -2.01 15.30
N LYS A 82 -2.00 -2.11 15.49
CA LYS A 82 -2.82 -1.15 16.21
C LYS A 82 -3.33 -1.72 17.52
N ASP A 83 -3.26 -0.92 18.58
CA ASP A 83 -3.82 -1.25 19.87
C ASP A 83 -5.37 -1.21 19.88
N GLU A 84 -5.98 -1.53 21.01
CA GLU A 84 -7.43 -1.51 21.19
C GLU A 84 -8.06 -0.12 20.93
N THR A 85 -7.30 0.96 21.08
CA THR A 85 -7.74 2.33 20.81
C THR A 85 -7.68 2.68 19.33
N GLY A 86 -7.01 1.85 18.53
CA GLY A 86 -6.74 2.08 17.11
C GLY A 86 -5.46 2.87 16.84
N SER A 87 -4.63 3.11 17.85
CA SER A 87 -3.34 3.78 17.71
C SER A 87 -2.29 2.76 17.28
N THR A 88 -1.42 3.15 16.34
CA THR A 88 -0.29 2.29 15.94
C THR A 88 0.68 2.14 17.11
N TYR A 89 1.06 0.91 17.41
CA TYR A 89 2.10 0.62 18.38
C TYR A 89 3.44 1.15 17.87
N VAL A 90 4.05 2.06 18.62
CA VAL A 90 5.33 2.68 18.26
C VAL A 90 6.51 2.20 19.10
N GLY A 91 6.29 1.39 20.14
CA GLY A 91 7.24 1.09 21.22
C GLY A 91 8.71 0.98 20.78
N GLY A 92 9.12 -0.15 20.23
CA GLY A 92 10.46 -0.38 19.67
C GLY A 92 10.67 0.13 18.24
N GLY A 93 9.70 0.85 17.66
CA GLY A 93 9.76 1.34 16.28
C GLY A 93 9.34 0.34 15.19
N HIS A 94 9.17 -0.95 15.51
CA HIS A 94 8.84 -2.02 14.54
C HIS A 94 7.37 -2.46 14.56
N GLY A 95 6.47 -1.69 15.19
CA GLY A 95 5.02 -1.95 15.13
C GLY A 95 4.36 -1.55 13.80
N PHE A 96 5.13 -1.00 12.87
CA PHE A 96 4.69 -0.67 11.52
C PHE A 96 5.89 -0.68 10.56
N GLY A 97 5.61 -0.81 9.27
CA GLY A 97 6.64 -0.74 8.23
C GLY A 97 6.27 -1.56 7.00
N GLU A 98 7.26 -1.72 6.13
CA GLU A 98 7.14 -2.50 4.89
C GLU A 98 6.99 -4.00 5.19
N ILE A 99 6.24 -4.71 4.35
CA ILE A 99 6.18 -6.18 4.40
C ILE A 99 7.41 -6.79 3.72
N ALA A 100 7.69 -6.39 2.47
CA ALA A 100 8.85 -6.88 1.73
C ALA A 100 10.17 -6.50 2.40
N MET A 101 11.14 -7.42 2.34
CA MET A 101 12.54 -7.10 2.64
C MET A 101 13.11 -6.17 1.56
N GLN A 102 13.46 -4.96 1.95
CA GLN A 102 13.95 -3.93 1.04
C GLN A 102 14.83 -2.88 1.73
N ILE A 103 15.67 -2.21 0.95
CA ILE A 103 16.47 -1.06 1.40
C ILE A 103 15.78 0.22 0.92
N VAL A 104 15.25 1.00 1.86
CA VAL A 104 14.58 2.28 1.57
C VAL A 104 15.38 3.39 2.22
N GLY A 105 15.81 4.39 1.44
CA GLY A 105 16.59 5.50 1.98
C GLY A 105 17.96 5.12 2.57
N GLY A 106 18.46 3.91 2.28
CA GLY A 106 19.70 3.37 2.86
C GLY A 106 19.51 2.61 4.17
N GLU A 107 18.27 2.47 4.65
CA GLU A 107 17.91 1.67 5.82
C GLU A 107 17.20 0.39 5.39
N GLU A 108 17.34 -0.65 6.20
CA GLU A 108 16.72 -1.95 5.97
C GLU A 108 15.30 -1.99 6.53
N HIS A 109 14.37 -2.44 5.71
CA HIS A 109 12.95 -2.59 6.05
C HIS A 109 12.46 -3.97 5.66
N GLY A 110 11.25 -4.31 6.09
CA GLY A 110 10.63 -5.59 5.81
C GLY A 110 10.53 -6.49 7.03
N ILE A 111 9.59 -7.42 6.91
CA ILE A 111 9.30 -8.48 7.89
C ILE A 111 9.12 -9.85 7.23
N ASP A 112 9.33 -9.96 5.91
CA ASP A 112 9.28 -11.22 5.18
C ASP A 112 10.45 -12.16 5.54
N THR A 113 10.13 -13.20 6.31
CA THR A 113 11.05 -14.24 6.77
C THR A 113 11.35 -15.29 5.70
N ALA A 114 10.63 -15.31 4.58
CA ALA A 114 10.88 -16.20 3.46
C ALA A 114 11.86 -15.62 2.41
N TYR A 115 12.34 -14.38 2.63
CA TYR A 115 13.23 -13.68 1.71
C TYR A 115 14.47 -14.49 1.31
N ASN A 116 14.77 -14.51 0.01
CA ASN A 116 15.92 -15.18 -0.60
C ASN A 116 16.45 -14.41 -1.82
N GLY A 117 16.56 -13.08 -1.69
CA GLY A 117 16.99 -12.21 -2.79
C GLY A 117 18.50 -12.10 -2.97
N GLY A 118 19.31 -12.74 -2.11
CA GLY A 118 20.77 -12.78 -2.24
C GLY A 118 21.51 -11.52 -1.80
N ASP A 119 20.81 -10.56 -1.17
CA ASP A 119 21.42 -9.41 -0.52
C ASP A 119 21.76 -9.77 0.94
N GLU A 120 23.06 -9.79 1.26
CA GLU A 120 23.55 -10.20 2.58
C GLU A 120 22.98 -9.34 3.73
N GLN A 121 22.75 -8.04 3.50
CA GLN A 121 22.19 -7.18 4.53
C GLN A 121 20.73 -7.55 4.81
N LEU A 122 19.92 -7.74 3.77
CA LEU A 122 18.52 -8.14 3.91
C LEU A 122 18.36 -9.56 4.43
N GLU A 123 19.28 -10.47 4.09
CA GLU A 123 19.33 -11.81 4.67
C GLU A 123 19.63 -11.79 6.17
N ASN A 124 20.56 -10.94 6.63
CA ASN A 124 20.82 -10.75 8.06
C ASN A 124 19.59 -10.21 8.79
N ARG A 125 18.88 -9.23 8.21
CA ARG A 125 17.63 -8.71 8.76
C ARG A 125 16.57 -9.80 8.85
N ARG A 126 16.35 -10.56 7.78
CA ARG A 126 15.43 -11.72 7.76
C ARG A 126 15.76 -12.68 8.89
N ASP A 127 17.03 -13.02 9.08
CA ASP A 127 17.44 -13.94 10.14
C ASP A 127 17.11 -13.39 11.53
N ASN A 128 17.34 -12.09 11.76
CA ASN A 128 16.96 -11.42 13.01
C ASN A 128 15.44 -11.44 13.24
N VAL A 129 14.63 -11.10 12.22
CA VAL A 129 13.16 -11.12 12.31
C VAL A 129 12.67 -12.55 12.59
N SER A 130 13.22 -13.55 11.91
CA SER A 130 12.79 -14.95 12.04
C SER A 130 13.17 -15.58 13.39
N ALA A 131 14.22 -15.07 14.04
CA ALA A 131 14.71 -15.58 15.31
C ALA A 131 14.09 -14.86 16.52
N ASP A 132 13.42 -13.72 16.30
CA ASP A 132 12.78 -12.92 17.34
C ASP A 132 11.46 -13.53 17.81
N ASP A 133 11.15 -13.34 19.10
CA ASP A 133 9.94 -13.82 19.76
C ASP A 133 8.88 -12.71 19.94
N GLY A 134 9.04 -11.58 19.26
CA GLY A 134 8.19 -10.40 19.40
C GLY A 134 8.80 -9.28 20.23
N THR A 135 9.95 -9.52 20.88
CA THR A 135 10.64 -8.52 21.70
C THR A 135 11.02 -7.29 20.87
N ASP A 136 11.65 -7.52 19.72
CA ASP A 136 12.09 -6.46 18.81
C ASP A 136 11.12 -6.30 17.62
N PHE A 137 10.63 -7.41 17.06
CA PHE A 137 9.76 -7.47 15.88
C PHE A 137 8.37 -8.00 16.25
N PRO A 138 7.41 -7.13 16.60
CA PRO A 138 6.10 -7.56 17.07
C PRO A 138 5.22 -8.22 15.99
N VAL A 139 5.64 -8.13 14.71
CA VAL A 139 5.00 -8.78 13.57
C VAL A 139 6.08 -9.35 12.66
N SER A 140 5.91 -10.60 12.24
CA SER A 140 6.66 -11.20 11.13
C SER A 140 5.72 -11.68 10.05
N PHE A 141 6.23 -11.82 8.82
CA PHE A 141 5.48 -12.32 7.67
C PHE A 141 6.24 -13.48 7.05
N ASN A 142 5.52 -14.45 6.49
CA ASN A 142 6.09 -15.56 5.78
C ASN A 142 5.31 -15.79 4.47
N ASP A 143 5.97 -15.49 3.35
CA ASP A 143 5.53 -15.85 2.00
C ASP A 143 5.70 -17.37 1.82
N ASN A 144 4.56 -18.08 1.82
CA ASN A 144 4.55 -19.53 1.86
C ASN A 144 4.81 -20.17 0.49
N ASP A 145 4.37 -19.52 -0.59
CA ASP A 145 4.54 -19.98 -1.96
C ASP A 145 5.78 -19.38 -2.66
N ARG A 146 6.41 -18.38 -2.02
CA ARG A 146 7.63 -17.68 -2.45
C ARG A 146 7.47 -16.99 -3.79
N ASP A 147 6.27 -16.51 -4.09
CA ASP A 147 5.99 -15.79 -5.32
C ASP A 147 6.31 -14.29 -5.24
N GLY A 148 6.68 -13.79 -4.05
CA GLY A 148 7.04 -12.40 -3.79
C GLY A 148 5.83 -11.45 -3.76
N LYS A 149 4.61 -11.99 -3.65
CA LYS A 149 3.35 -11.25 -3.65
C LYS A 149 2.56 -11.51 -2.39
N LEU A 150 1.63 -10.61 -2.07
CA LEU A 150 0.63 -10.91 -1.06
C LEU A 150 -0.42 -11.85 -1.67
N SER A 151 -0.40 -13.10 -1.23
CA SER A 151 -1.05 -14.24 -1.86
C SER A 151 -1.87 -15.04 -0.83
N ALA A 152 -2.75 -15.91 -1.33
CA ALA A 152 -3.54 -16.77 -0.45
C ALA A 152 -2.71 -17.95 0.02
N GLY A 153 -2.64 -18.15 1.33
CA GLY A 153 -1.75 -19.13 1.96
C GLY A 153 -0.58 -18.51 2.71
N ASP A 154 -0.29 -17.22 2.50
CA ASP A 154 0.69 -16.50 3.30
C ASP A 154 0.22 -16.31 4.74
N GLN A 155 1.17 -16.04 5.63
CA GLN A 155 0.88 -15.91 7.05
C GLN A 155 1.64 -14.74 7.67
N PHE A 156 0.93 -13.96 8.49
CA PHE A 156 1.57 -13.09 9.48
C PHE A 156 1.54 -13.76 10.84
N MET A 157 2.60 -13.55 11.61
CA MET A 157 2.68 -13.91 13.01
C MET A 157 2.72 -12.60 13.80
N VAL A 158 1.74 -12.41 14.67
CA VAL A 158 1.67 -11.23 15.55
C VAL A 158 1.95 -11.71 16.97
N TYR A 159 3.03 -11.21 17.55
CA TYR A 159 3.52 -11.72 18.83
C TYR A 159 2.82 -11.01 19.99
N GLY A 160 2.04 -11.78 20.74
CA GLY A 160 1.49 -11.39 22.04
C GLY A 160 2.41 -11.82 23.18
N ASN A 161 1.81 -12.23 24.30
CA ASN A 161 2.56 -12.69 25.47
C ASN A 161 2.28 -14.16 25.76
N GLY A 162 3.31 -14.99 25.81
CA GLY A 162 3.19 -16.41 26.10
C GLY A 162 4.52 -17.13 26.23
N ASN A 163 4.50 -18.46 26.15
CA ASN A 163 5.70 -19.27 26.39
C ASN A 163 6.75 -19.15 25.29
N ALA A 164 6.36 -18.74 24.08
CA ALA A 164 7.28 -18.50 22.96
C ALA A 164 7.03 -17.13 22.29
N ALA A 165 6.31 -16.25 22.98
CA ALA A 165 5.99 -14.91 22.51
C ALA A 165 6.24 -13.89 23.63
N ASN A 166 6.97 -12.83 23.31
CA ASN A 166 7.33 -11.76 24.23
C ASN A 166 6.98 -10.38 23.65
N GLY A 167 6.02 -10.36 22.72
CA GLY A 167 5.56 -9.18 22.04
C GLY A 167 4.44 -8.42 22.75
N PRO A 168 4.06 -7.27 22.19
CA PRO A 168 3.15 -6.33 22.82
C PRO A 168 1.66 -6.62 22.52
N ALA A 169 1.34 -7.50 21.58
CA ALA A 169 -0.02 -7.68 21.12
C ALA A 169 -0.92 -8.30 22.20
N SER A 170 -2.21 -7.99 22.13
CA SER A 170 -3.22 -8.52 23.03
C SER A 170 -4.56 -8.59 22.31
N ASP A 171 -5.54 -9.26 22.91
CA ASP A 171 -6.89 -9.33 22.37
C ASP A 171 -7.43 -7.94 22.05
N ASN A 172 -8.19 -7.86 20.95
CA ASN A 172 -8.75 -6.64 20.37
C ASN A 172 -7.77 -5.70 19.67
N TRP A 173 -6.47 -5.99 19.68
CA TRP A 173 -5.52 -5.36 18.77
C TRP A 173 -5.82 -5.74 17.32
N ARG A 174 -5.29 -4.96 16.38
CA ARG A 174 -5.51 -5.18 14.95
C ARG A 174 -4.20 -5.11 14.17
N LEU A 175 -4.03 -5.98 13.20
CA LEU A 175 -3.04 -5.85 12.15
C LEU A 175 -3.73 -5.29 10.90
N ASP A 176 -3.43 -4.06 10.56
CA ASP A 176 -3.92 -3.40 9.34
C ASP A 176 -2.86 -3.55 8.24
N ILE A 177 -3.29 -3.94 7.04
CA ILE A 177 -2.45 -3.98 5.85
C ILE A 177 -2.88 -2.86 4.91
N GLN A 178 -1.94 -1.99 4.55
CA GLN A 178 -2.13 -0.84 3.65
C GLN A 178 -1.52 -1.14 2.29
N PHE A 179 -2.20 -0.72 1.22
CA PHE A 179 -1.62 -0.66 -0.12
C PHE A 179 -1.02 0.72 -0.37
N ASP A 180 0.30 0.79 -0.56
CA ASP A 180 1.05 2.05 -0.50
C ASP A 180 0.69 3.01 -1.65
N ALA A 181 0.33 2.46 -2.82
CA ALA A 181 0.03 3.27 -4.00
C ALA A 181 -1.26 4.11 -3.84
N SER A 182 -2.22 3.67 -3.01
CA SER A 182 -3.45 4.41 -2.73
C SER A 182 -3.56 4.91 -1.28
N GLY A 183 -2.82 4.30 -0.35
CA GLY A 183 -2.94 4.54 1.09
C GLY A 183 -4.13 3.83 1.75
N ASP A 184 -4.88 3.02 1.00
CA ASP A 184 -6.06 2.32 1.51
C ASP A 184 -5.68 1.12 2.39
N ILE A 185 -6.44 0.90 3.46
CA ILE A 185 -6.36 -0.35 4.24
C ILE A 185 -7.11 -1.44 3.47
N ILE A 186 -6.36 -2.42 2.95
CA ILE A 186 -6.89 -3.52 2.14
C ILE A 186 -7.50 -4.65 2.98
N GLY A 187 -7.17 -4.68 4.26
CA GLY A 187 -7.75 -5.59 5.24
C GLY A 187 -7.23 -5.33 6.65
N SER A 188 -8.00 -5.77 7.64
CA SER A 188 -7.69 -5.64 9.07
C SER A 188 -7.96 -6.96 9.76
N ALA A 189 -6.94 -7.56 10.35
CA ALA A 189 -7.05 -8.77 11.16
C ALA A 189 -7.16 -8.40 12.65
N LYS A 190 -8.25 -8.79 13.32
CA LYS A 190 -8.45 -8.53 14.75
C LYS A 190 -7.96 -9.72 15.57
N MET A 191 -7.12 -9.46 16.57
CA MET A 191 -6.67 -10.44 17.56
C MET A 191 -7.83 -10.79 18.50
N LEU A 192 -8.05 -12.08 18.74
CA LEU A 192 -9.22 -12.64 19.42
C LEU A 192 -8.82 -13.66 20.47
#